data_AF-A0AA91GRI1-F1
#
_entry.id   AF-A0AA91GRI1-F1
#
_cell.length_a   1.000
_cell.length_b   1.000
_cell.length_c   1.000
_cell.angle_alpha   90.00
_cell.angle_beta   90.00
_cell.angle_gamma   90.00
#
_symmetry.space_group_name_H-M   'P 1'
#
loop_
_entity.id
_entity.type
_entity.pdbx_description
1 polymer ?
#
loop_
_entity_poly.entity_id
_entity_poly.type
_entity_poly.pdbx_seq_one_letter_code
_entity_poly.pdbx_strand_id
1 'polypeptide(L)'
;MKKILILSANPKNTSNLRLDEEVREIKNTLQLSPNRDEFQIITEFAVRVDDLTRFLSHHQPTIVHFSGHGSGTDGLALEDNFGYTQLVSTQALAKLFDLFQSQVECVLLNACYSEEQATAIHQHIDCVVGMNQAIGDMAAMKFSMGFYTALAALRNYEDCFQMGCTSIDLQGIPESLTPRIKIRRRRYQTEQPTNAVKSHKADGINNDNKGGQNRSVSIGGTVTGSAVITGDSNTANINFQQVSLPTPASVNIEIEINALREILGKLESSDRRKIDNAFEDAQEELNKPQPDKNEVGKALERAFDYAKKAEGFACTIAKLQPHLTKTTAWLGDNWHKLLSLVGLTI
;
A
#
# COMPACT_ATOMS: atom_id res chain seq x y z
N MET A 1 1.50 -30.03 7.40
CA MET A 1 0.18 -29.40 7.20
C MET A 1 0.06 -28.11 7.99
N LYS A 2 -0.03 -26.97 7.31
CA LYS A 2 -0.26 -25.63 7.90
C LYS A 2 -1.76 -25.35 8.02
N LYS A 3 -2.18 -24.75 9.13
CA LYS A 3 -3.57 -24.33 9.33
C LYS A 3 -3.72 -22.85 9.02
N ILE A 4 -4.66 -22.52 8.13
CA ILE A 4 -5.03 -21.16 7.74
C ILE A 4 -6.38 -20.86 8.37
N LEU A 5 -6.41 -19.97 9.36
CA LEU A 5 -7.65 -19.48 9.96
C LEU A 5 -8.02 -18.15 9.32
N ILE A 6 -9.14 -18.14 8.58
CA ILE A 6 -9.72 -16.95 7.98
C ILE A 6 -10.87 -16.48 8.88
N LEU A 7 -10.71 -15.29 9.43
CA LEU A 7 -11.65 -14.60 10.29
C LEU A 7 -12.28 -13.46 9.49
N SER A 8 -13.60 -13.37 9.52
CA SER A 8 -14.33 -12.28 8.86
C SER A 8 -15.36 -11.65 9.78
N ALA A 9 -15.43 -10.32 9.79
CA ALA A 9 -16.40 -9.56 10.56
C ALA A 9 -16.98 -8.42 9.71
N ASN A 10 -18.31 -8.34 9.68
CA ASN A 10 -19.04 -7.35 8.88
C ASN A 10 -20.21 -6.80 9.71
N PRO A 11 -19.94 -5.95 10.72
CA PRO A 11 -20.95 -5.47 11.63
C PRO A 11 -22.09 -4.71 10.94
N LYS A 12 -23.30 -4.81 11.50
CA LYS A 12 -24.56 -4.30 10.90
C LYS A 12 -24.56 -2.79 10.62
N ASN A 13 -23.78 -2.02 11.37
CA ASN A 13 -23.69 -0.55 11.25
C ASN A 13 -22.49 -0.09 10.41
N THR A 14 -21.89 -0.97 9.61
CA THR A 14 -20.84 -0.64 8.64
C THR A 14 -21.30 -0.85 7.20
N SER A 15 -20.53 -0.36 6.23
CA SER A 15 -20.75 -0.71 4.83
C SER A 15 -20.58 -2.22 4.63
N ASN A 16 -21.46 -2.81 3.82
CA ASN A 16 -21.45 -4.24 3.61
C ASN A 16 -20.32 -4.63 2.64
N LEU A 17 -19.34 -5.40 3.14
CA LEU A 17 -18.25 -5.96 2.35
C LEU A 17 -18.58 -7.36 1.84
N ARG A 18 -18.11 -7.70 0.64
CA ARG A 18 -18.31 -9.03 0.03
C ARG A 18 -17.25 -10.04 0.52
N LEU A 19 -17.15 -10.21 1.84
CA LEU A 19 -16.13 -11.03 2.50
C LEU A 19 -16.24 -12.53 2.14
N ASP A 20 -17.46 -12.98 1.84
CA ASP A 20 -17.76 -14.33 1.39
C ASP A 20 -17.10 -14.65 0.03
N GLU A 21 -17.02 -13.66 -0.85
CA GLU A 21 -16.36 -13.82 -2.15
C GLU A 21 -14.86 -13.96 -2.00
N GLU A 22 -14.24 -13.13 -1.16
CA GLU A 22 -12.82 -13.28 -0.87
C GLU A 22 -12.51 -14.67 -0.32
N VAL A 23 -13.28 -15.14 0.66
CA VAL A 23 -13.12 -16.49 1.23
C VAL A 23 -13.30 -17.58 0.16
N ARG A 24 -14.29 -17.44 -0.73
CA ARG A 24 -14.52 -18.37 -1.84
C ARG A 24 -13.31 -18.42 -2.77
N GLU A 25 -12.79 -17.27 -3.18
CA GLU A 25 -11.64 -17.21 -4.09
C GLU A 25 -10.37 -17.79 -3.44
N ILE A 26 -10.12 -17.49 -2.16
CA ILE A 26 -8.99 -18.09 -1.41
C ILE A 26 -9.10 -19.62 -1.38
N LYS A 27 -10.29 -20.15 -1.07
CA LYS A 27 -10.54 -21.60 -1.06
C LYS A 27 -10.30 -22.20 -2.44
N ASN A 28 -10.82 -21.58 -3.50
CA ASN A 28 -10.63 -22.05 -4.87
C ASN A 28 -9.14 -22.08 -5.27
N THR A 29 -8.41 -21.00 -4.99
CA THR A 29 -6.97 -20.89 -5.25
C THR A 29 -6.18 -22.03 -4.60
N LEU A 30 -6.45 -22.32 -3.32
CA LEU A 30 -5.75 -23.37 -2.59
C LEU A 30 -6.14 -24.78 -3.05
N GLN A 31 -7.43 -25.01 -3.35
CA GLN A 31 -7.93 -26.30 -3.83
C GLN A 31 -7.36 -26.70 -5.20
N LEU A 32 -7.11 -25.73 -6.07
CA LEU A 32 -6.54 -25.96 -7.41
C LEU A 32 -5.02 -26.27 -7.37
N SER A 33 -4.36 -26.11 -6.22
CA SER A 33 -2.93 -26.37 -6.11
C SER A 33 -2.61 -27.87 -6.03
N PRO A 34 -1.52 -28.34 -6.66
CA PRO A 34 -1.01 -29.69 -6.44
C PRO A 34 -0.64 -29.95 -4.97
N ASN A 35 -0.31 -28.90 -4.20
CA ASN A 35 0.06 -28.98 -2.79
C ASN A 35 -1.11 -28.68 -1.84
N ARG A 36 -2.36 -28.80 -2.29
CA ARG A 36 -3.56 -28.50 -1.46
C ARG A 36 -3.58 -29.27 -0.13
N ASP A 37 -3.01 -30.49 -0.12
CA ASP A 37 -2.96 -31.36 1.06
C ASP A 37 -1.97 -30.87 2.14
N GLU A 38 -1.13 -29.86 1.84
CA GLU A 38 -0.28 -29.18 2.82
C GLU A 38 -1.03 -28.15 3.67
N PHE A 39 -2.26 -27.79 3.30
CA PHE A 39 -3.02 -26.72 3.93
C PHE A 39 -4.38 -27.18 4.42
N GLN A 40 -4.75 -26.76 5.63
CA GLN A 40 -6.11 -26.86 6.15
C GLN A 40 -6.70 -25.46 6.27
N ILE A 41 -7.80 -25.19 5.58
CA ILE A 41 -8.51 -23.91 5.64
C ILE A 41 -9.64 -24.01 6.65
N ILE A 42 -9.67 -23.07 7.59
CA ILE A 42 -10.69 -22.92 8.62
C ILE A 42 -11.28 -21.53 8.45
N THR A 43 -12.60 -21.41 8.40
CA THR A 43 -13.28 -20.14 8.16
C THR A 43 -14.30 -19.87 9.22
N GLU A 44 -14.19 -18.73 9.89
CA GLU A 44 -15.13 -18.24 10.90
C GLU A 44 -15.68 -16.89 10.42
N PHE A 45 -17.00 -16.76 10.43
CA PHE A 45 -17.73 -15.56 9.99
C PHE A 45 -18.39 -14.89 11.19
N ALA A 46 -18.79 -13.62 11.01
CA ALA A 46 -19.41 -12.82 12.07
C ALA A 46 -18.60 -12.86 13.38
N VAL A 47 -17.27 -12.72 13.24
CA VAL A 47 -16.34 -12.93 14.35
C VAL A 47 -16.52 -11.84 15.40
N ARG A 48 -16.81 -12.24 16.64
CA ARG A 48 -16.88 -11.35 17.79
C ARG A 48 -15.55 -11.27 18.51
N VAL A 49 -15.40 -10.23 19.33
CA VAL A 49 -14.18 -10.02 20.12
C VAL A 49 -13.86 -11.22 21.02
N ASP A 50 -14.87 -11.79 21.68
CA ASP A 50 -14.72 -12.96 22.56
C ASP A 50 -14.34 -14.24 21.81
N ASP A 51 -14.58 -14.29 20.50
CA ASP A 51 -14.29 -15.47 19.70
C ASP A 51 -12.79 -15.56 19.34
N LEU A 52 -12.05 -14.45 19.33
CA LEU A 52 -10.64 -14.39 18.90
C LEU A 52 -9.73 -15.34 19.69
N THR A 53 -9.71 -15.22 21.02
CA THR A 53 -8.87 -16.07 21.89
C THR A 53 -9.27 -17.52 21.80
N ARG A 54 -10.57 -17.80 21.74
CA ARG A 54 -11.12 -19.15 21.61
C ARG A 54 -10.69 -19.79 20.29
N PHE A 55 -10.86 -19.10 19.16
CA PHE A 55 -10.52 -19.63 17.84
C PHE A 55 -9.02 -19.84 17.67
N LEU A 56 -8.18 -18.90 18.12
CA LEU A 56 -6.73 -19.07 18.08
C LEU A 56 -6.26 -20.26 18.93
N SER A 57 -6.83 -20.43 20.13
CA SER A 57 -6.47 -21.53 21.04
C SER A 57 -6.97 -22.89 20.53
N HIS A 58 -8.19 -22.93 20.00
CA HIS A 58 -8.82 -24.18 19.57
C HIS A 58 -8.25 -24.70 18.25
N HIS A 59 -8.17 -23.82 17.25
CA HIS A 59 -7.76 -24.21 15.90
C HIS A 59 -6.25 -24.36 15.79
N GLN A 60 -5.50 -23.65 16.64
CA GLN A 60 -4.04 -23.57 16.60
C GLN A 60 -3.50 -23.24 15.19
N PRO A 61 -3.91 -22.10 14.58
CA PRO A 61 -3.49 -21.75 13.24
C PRO A 61 -2.00 -21.40 13.15
N THR A 62 -1.41 -21.71 11.99
CA THR A 62 -0.08 -21.25 11.57
C THR A 62 -0.18 -19.89 10.87
N ILE A 63 -1.28 -19.65 10.17
CA ILE A 63 -1.56 -18.43 9.41
C ILE A 63 -2.92 -17.91 9.83
N VAL A 64 -3.00 -16.63 10.17
CA VAL A 64 -4.26 -15.94 10.48
C VAL A 64 -4.52 -14.89 9.42
N HIS A 65 -5.69 -14.94 8.82
CA HIS A 65 -6.19 -13.94 7.89
C HIS A 65 -7.39 -13.27 8.53
N PHE A 66 -7.37 -11.95 8.63
CA PHE A 66 -8.54 -11.18 8.99
C PHE A 66 -8.99 -10.35 7.80
N SER A 67 -10.28 -10.45 7.47
CA SER A 67 -10.93 -9.61 6.45
C SER A 67 -12.12 -8.87 7.06
N GLY A 68 -12.16 -7.56 6.89
CA GLY A 68 -13.20 -6.73 7.48
C GLY A 68 -12.80 -5.26 7.54
N HIS A 69 -13.47 -4.49 8.39
CA HIS A 69 -13.22 -3.05 8.50
C HIS A 69 -12.04 -2.75 9.44
N GLY A 70 -11.31 -1.69 9.11
CA GLY A 70 -10.26 -1.10 9.94
C GLY A 70 -10.47 0.41 10.09
N SER A 71 -10.11 0.93 11.26
CA SER A 71 -10.29 2.34 11.64
C SER A 71 -8.95 2.97 12.05
N GLY A 72 -7.88 2.61 11.35
CA GLY A 72 -6.53 3.13 11.62
C GLY A 72 -6.10 2.93 13.07
N THR A 73 -5.80 4.01 13.77
CA THR A 73 -5.35 3.96 15.17
C THR A 73 -6.39 3.39 16.13
N ASP A 74 -7.68 3.43 15.79
CA ASP A 74 -8.75 2.97 16.67
C ASP A 74 -8.87 1.44 16.70
N GLY A 75 -8.37 0.74 15.68
CA GLY A 75 -8.29 -0.72 15.64
C GLY A 75 -9.05 -1.39 14.49
N LEU A 76 -9.24 -2.69 14.65
CA LEU A 76 -10.05 -3.52 13.75
C LEU A 76 -11.49 -3.63 14.26
N ALA A 77 -12.44 -3.62 13.35
CA ALA A 77 -13.86 -3.74 13.66
C ALA A 77 -14.29 -5.21 13.70
N LEU A 78 -14.73 -5.67 14.87
CA LEU A 78 -15.35 -6.97 15.08
C LEU A 78 -16.80 -6.78 15.52
N GLU A 79 -17.52 -7.89 15.68
CA GLU A 79 -18.88 -7.85 16.21
C GLU A 79 -18.91 -7.88 17.74
N ASP A 80 -19.88 -7.17 18.32
CA ASP A 80 -20.34 -7.40 19.68
C ASP A 80 -21.40 -8.52 19.71
N ASN A 81 -22.00 -8.77 20.88
CA ASN A 81 -23.04 -9.79 21.04
C ASN A 81 -24.37 -9.46 20.34
N PHE A 82 -24.51 -8.26 19.78
CA PHE A 82 -25.69 -7.79 19.05
C PHE A 82 -25.42 -7.68 17.53
N GLY A 83 -24.19 -7.93 17.10
CA GLY A 83 -23.73 -7.81 15.71
C GLY A 83 -23.39 -6.37 15.29
N TYR A 84 -23.15 -5.47 16.24
CA TYR A 84 -22.69 -4.10 15.98
C TYR A 84 -21.17 -4.01 16.13
N THR A 85 -20.59 -2.93 15.61
CA THR A 85 -19.16 -2.70 15.63
C THR A 85 -18.63 -2.60 17.06
N GLN A 86 -17.66 -3.44 17.38
CA GLN A 86 -16.76 -3.30 18.51
C GLN A 86 -15.33 -3.20 17.98
N LEU A 87 -14.67 -2.08 18.26
CA LEU A 87 -13.28 -1.87 17.87
C LEU A 87 -12.33 -2.59 18.82
N VAL A 88 -11.39 -3.36 18.25
CA VAL A 88 -10.30 -3.99 18.99
C VAL A 88 -9.02 -3.21 18.72
N SER A 89 -8.55 -2.52 19.76
CA SER A 89 -7.38 -1.66 19.68
C SER A 89 -6.10 -2.38 19.23
N THR A 90 -5.18 -1.63 18.64
CA THR A 90 -3.83 -2.08 18.28
C THR A 90 -3.09 -2.78 19.42
N GLN A 91 -3.16 -2.22 20.63
CA GLN A 91 -2.48 -2.80 21.79
C GLN A 91 -3.10 -4.13 22.22
N ALA A 92 -4.43 -4.26 22.13
CA ALA A 92 -5.11 -5.51 22.44
C ALA A 92 -4.74 -6.62 21.44
N LEU A 93 -4.68 -6.30 20.14
CA LEU A 93 -4.25 -7.23 19.11
C LEU A 93 -2.79 -7.66 19.29
N ALA A 94 -1.88 -6.73 19.59
CA ALA A 94 -0.48 -7.07 19.85
C ALA A 94 -0.34 -8.03 21.04
N LYS A 95 -1.03 -7.74 22.16
CA LYS A 95 -1.06 -8.62 23.34
C LYS A 95 -1.66 -9.99 23.03
N LEU A 96 -2.71 -10.04 22.20
CA LEU A 96 -3.31 -11.29 21.77
C LEU A 96 -2.29 -12.15 21.03
N PHE A 97 -1.62 -11.60 20.01
CA PHE A 97 -0.67 -12.35 19.21
C PHE A 97 0.64 -12.69 19.92
N ASP A 98 1.04 -11.92 20.95
CA ASP A 98 2.14 -12.28 21.86
C ASP A 98 1.93 -13.66 22.52
N LEU A 99 0.68 -13.98 22.88
CA LEU A 99 0.32 -15.28 23.47
C LEU A 99 0.48 -16.45 22.48
N PHE A 100 0.51 -16.19 21.17
CA PHE A 100 0.55 -17.20 20.11
C PHE A 100 1.83 -17.13 19.25
N GLN A 101 2.86 -16.43 19.71
CA GLN A 101 4.10 -16.19 18.95
C GLN A 101 4.90 -17.44 18.55
N SER A 102 4.72 -18.57 19.25
CA SER A 102 5.36 -19.85 18.92
C SER A 102 4.57 -20.66 17.89
N GLN A 103 3.36 -20.23 17.56
CA GLN A 103 2.40 -21.00 16.76
C GLN A 103 2.05 -20.27 15.46
N VAL A 104 1.77 -18.97 15.53
CA VAL A 104 1.42 -18.14 14.37
C VAL A 104 2.70 -17.64 13.72
N GLU A 105 2.89 -17.98 12.45
CA GLU A 105 4.02 -17.53 11.63
C GLU A 105 3.68 -16.26 10.84
N CYS A 106 2.42 -16.16 10.38
CA CYS A 106 1.97 -15.11 9.49
C CYS A 106 0.58 -14.59 9.88
N VAL A 107 0.44 -13.27 9.92
CA VAL A 107 -0.85 -12.59 10.08
C VAL A 107 -1.08 -11.68 8.86
N LEU A 108 -2.23 -11.80 8.22
CA LEU A 108 -2.64 -10.97 7.09
C LEU A 108 -3.90 -10.20 7.48
N LEU A 109 -3.81 -8.88 7.51
CA LEU A 109 -4.90 -7.96 7.89
C LEU A 109 -5.45 -7.22 6.66
N ASN A 110 -6.42 -7.83 5.98
CA ASN A 110 -7.19 -7.19 4.91
C ASN A 110 -8.26 -6.28 5.52
N ALA A 111 -7.80 -5.14 6.03
CA ALA A 111 -8.64 -4.10 6.61
C ALA A 111 -7.98 -2.74 6.36
N CYS A 112 -8.78 -1.71 6.08
CA CYS A 112 -8.29 -0.37 5.80
C CYS A 112 -7.41 0.16 6.94
N TYR A 113 -6.28 0.79 6.59
CA TYR A 113 -5.34 1.38 7.55
C TYR A 113 -4.80 0.40 8.62
N SER A 114 -4.76 -0.91 8.32
CA SER A 114 -4.31 -1.94 9.25
C SER A 114 -2.78 -2.03 9.46
N GLU A 115 -1.97 -1.18 8.80
CA GLU A 115 -0.51 -1.16 8.97
C GLU A 115 -0.09 -0.84 10.42
N GLU A 116 -0.89 -0.03 11.14
CA GLU A 116 -0.67 0.27 12.55
C GLU A 116 -0.73 -1.01 13.41
N GLN A 117 -1.76 -1.83 13.20
CA GLN A 117 -1.88 -3.13 13.85
C GLN A 117 -0.79 -4.09 13.40
N ALA A 118 -0.46 -4.09 12.11
CA ALA A 118 0.60 -4.93 11.58
C ALA A 118 1.95 -4.63 12.26
N THR A 119 2.28 -3.36 12.46
CA THR A 119 3.50 -2.91 13.13
C THR A 119 3.57 -3.38 14.58
N ALA A 120 2.46 -3.31 15.30
CA ALA A 120 2.40 -3.74 16.70
C ALA A 120 2.45 -5.26 16.86
N ILE A 121 1.72 -6.01 16.01
CA ILE A 121 1.72 -7.47 16.01
C ILE A 121 3.10 -8.02 15.61
N HIS A 122 3.81 -7.34 14.70
CA HIS A 122 5.11 -7.76 14.21
C HIS A 122 6.21 -7.81 15.29
N GLN A 123 6.01 -7.13 16.42
CA GLN A 123 6.89 -7.28 17.60
C GLN A 123 6.94 -8.73 18.09
N HIS A 124 5.87 -9.49 17.83
CA HIS A 124 5.70 -10.87 18.31
C HIS A 124 5.69 -11.88 17.14
N ILE A 125 5.02 -11.56 16.03
CA ILE A 125 4.90 -12.45 14.87
C ILE A 125 5.95 -12.12 13.80
N ASP A 126 6.55 -13.15 13.20
CA ASP A 126 7.67 -12.97 12.26
C ASP A 126 7.25 -12.35 10.93
N CYS A 127 6.03 -12.61 10.44
CA CYS A 127 5.48 -12.01 9.23
C CYS A 127 4.10 -11.40 9.50
N VAL A 128 3.93 -10.11 9.20
CA VAL A 128 2.61 -9.46 9.28
C VAL A 128 2.38 -8.58 8.06
N VAL A 129 1.23 -8.73 7.43
CA VAL A 129 0.77 -7.89 6.33
C VAL A 129 -0.39 -7.03 6.81
N GLY A 130 -0.36 -5.74 6.51
CA GLY A 130 -1.48 -4.82 6.72
C GLY A 130 -1.58 -3.79 5.59
N MET A 131 -2.58 -2.91 5.65
CA MET A 131 -2.86 -1.90 4.64
C MET A 131 -2.48 -0.53 5.17
N ASN A 132 -1.68 0.25 4.45
CA ASN A 132 -1.28 1.58 4.91
C ASN A 132 -2.35 2.67 4.66
N GLN A 133 -3.37 2.35 3.88
CA GLN A 133 -4.48 3.22 3.54
C GLN A 133 -5.77 2.42 3.32
N ALA A 134 -6.84 3.07 2.90
CA ALA A 134 -8.05 2.38 2.44
C ALA A 134 -7.72 1.49 1.22
N ILE A 135 -8.36 0.32 1.15
CA ILE A 135 -8.23 -0.61 0.02
C ILE A 135 -9.62 -0.99 -0.48
N GLY A 136 -9.82 -0.99 -1.79
CA GLY A 136 -11.05 -1.45 -2.42
C GLY A 136 -11.20 -2.98 -2.36
N ASP A 137 -12.44 -3.46 -2.27
CA ASP A 137 -12.79 -4.89 -2.20
C ASP A 137 -12.10 -5.72 -3.29
N MET A 138 -12.08 -5.21 -4.52
CA MET A 138 -11.44 -5.89 -5.64
C MET A 138 -9.92 -6.00 -5.47
N ALA A 139 -9.25 -4.95 -4.99
CA ALA A 139 -7.82 -4.99 -4.71
C ALA A 139 -7.48 -5.97 -3.58
N ALA A 140 -8.23 -5.91 -2.48
CA ALA A 140 -8.05 -6.81 -1.33
C ALA A 140 -8.22 -8.29 -1.74
N MET A 141 -9.28 -8.60 -2.49
CA MET A 141 -9.51 -9.95 -3.00
C MET A 141 -8.39 -10.40 -3.96
N LYS A 142 -7.93 -9.55 -4.89
CA LYS A 142 -6.85 -9.90 -5.83
C LYS A 142 -5.51 -10.07 -5.12
N PHE A 143 -5.23 -9.26 -4.11
CA PHE A 143 -4.08 -9.44 -3.24
C PHE A 143 -4.11 -10.82 -2.57
N SER A 144 -5.23 -11.18 -1.95
CA SER A 144 -5.42 -12.48 -1.30
C SER A 144 -5.24 -13.63 -2.26
N MET A 145 -5.87 -13.58 -3.44
CA MET A 145 -5.69 -14.61 -4.47
C MET A 145 -4.22 -14.79 -4.84
N GLY A 146 -3.49 -13.70 -5.09
CA GLY A 146 -2.06 -13.76 -5.42
C GLY A 146 -1.21 -14.31 -4.28
N PHE A 147 -1.46 -13.83 -3.07
CA PHE A 147 -0.78 -14.28 -1.86
C PHE A 147 -0.93 -15.79 -1.65
N TYR A 148 -2.17 -16.28 -1.67
CA TYR A 148 -2.45 -17.70 -1.47
C TYR A 148 -2.03 -18.57 -2.67
N THR A 149 -1.98 -18.03 -3.89
CA THR A 149 -1.44 -18.76 -5.05
C THR A 149 0.05 -19.07 -4.83
N ALA A 150 0.82 -18.08 -4.41
CA ALA A 150 2.24 -18.26 -4.11
C ALA A 150 2.46 -19.15 -2.88
N LEU A 151 1.62 -19.01 -1.84
CA LEU A 151 1.66 -19.88 -0.68
C LEU A 151 1.41 -21.35 -1.06
N ALA A 152 0.40 -21.59 -1.90
CA ALA A 152 0.07 -22.93 -2.40
C ALA A 152 1.18 -23.52 -3.28
N ALA A 153 2.02 -22.67 -3.87
CA ALA A 153 3.25 -23.06 -4.56
C ALA A 153 4.47 -23.23 -3.62
N LEU A 154 4.24 -23.25 -2.30
CA LEU A 154 5.24 -23.43 -1.24
C LEU A 154 6.35 -22.36 -1.26
N ARG A 155 6.02 -21.14 -1.69
CA ARG A 155 6.95 -20.00 -1.63
C ARG A 155 7.02 -19.41 -0.21
N ASN A 156 8.08 -18.65 0.05
CA ASN A 156 8.22 -17.90 1.31
C ASN A 156 7.22 -16.74 1.38
N TYR A 157 7.02 -16.15 2.57
CA TYR A 157 6.00 -15.11 2.77
C TYR A 157 6.32 -13.81 2.03
N GLU A 158 7.60 -13.45 1.83
CA GLU A 158 7.98 -12.32 1.00
C GLU A 158 7.51 -12.50 -0.45
N ASP A 159 7.74 -13.68 -1.05
CA ASP A 159 7.27 -14.02 -2.40
C ASP A 159 5.74 -14.05 -2.45
N CYS A 160 5.08 -14.53 -1.39
CA CYS A 160 3.61 -14.51 -1.30
C CYS A 160 3.09 -13.07 -1.35
N PHE A 161 3.69 -12.18 -0.55
CA PHE A 161 3.35 -10.77 -0.57
C PHE A 161 3.57 -10.13 -1.95
N GLN A 162 4.73 -10.38 -2.58
CA GLN A 162 5.02 -9.85 -3.92
C GLN A 162 4.04 -10.35 -4.98
N MET A 163 3.65 -11.63 -4.92
CA MET A 163 2.64 -12.19 -5.83
C MET A 163 1.25 -11.56 -5.60
N GLY A 164 0.90 -11.27 -4.36
CA GLY A 164 -0.32 -10.53 -4.01
C GLY A 164 -0.33 -9.13 -4.64
N CYS A 165 0.72 -8.34 -4.43
CA CYS A 165 0.86 -7.01 -5.05
C CYS A 165 0.82 -7.09 -6.59
N THR A 166 1.57 -8.03 -7.17
CA THR A 166 1.59 -8.25 -8.63
C THR A 166 0.20 -8.60 -9.17
N SER A 167 -0.60 -9.36 -8.40
CA SER A 167 -1.96 -9.73 -8.81
C SER A 167 -2.91 -8.54 -8.84
N ILE A 168 -2.69 -7.51 -8.00
CA ILE A 168 -3.39 -6.23 -8.10
C ILE A 168 -2.95 -5.49 -9.38
N ASP A 169 -1.64 -5.39 -9.62
CA ASP A 169 -1.08 -4.70 -10.80
C ASP A 169 -1.55 -5.30 -12.12
N LEU A 170 -1.60 -6.63 -12.22
CA LEU A 170 -2.06 -7.35 -13.41
C LEU A 170 -3.53 -7.10 -13.76
N GLN A 171 -4.33 -6.63 -12.80
CA GLN A 171 -5.71 -6.22 -13.02
C GLN A 171 -5.84 -4.73 -13.35
N GLY A 172 -4.74 -3.98 -13.38
CA GLY A 172 -4.73 -2.54 -13.63
C GLY A 172 -5.33 -1.73 -12.48
N ILE A 173 -5.38 -2.29 -11.27
CA ILE A 173 -5.94 -1.62 -10.10
C ILE A 173 -4.83 -0.79 -9.42
N PRO A 174 -4.99 0.53 -9.24
CA PRO A 174 -3.92 1.41 -8.74
C PRO A 174 -3.73 1.35 -7.21
N GLU A 175 -3.78 0.15 -6.63
CA GLU A 175 -3.76 -0.08 -5.17
C GLU A 175 -2.70 -1.12 -4.75
N SER A 176 -1.81 -1.55 -5.65
CA SER A 176 -0.77 -2.56 -5.38
C SER A 176 0.26 -2.13 -4.32
N LEU A 177 0.36 -0.82 -4.07
CA LEU A 177 1.19 -0.23 -3.02
C LEU A 177 0.47 -0.12 -1.68
N THR A 178 -0.82 -0.43 -1.58
CA THR A 178 -1.58 -0.35 -0.33
C THR A 178 -1.15 -1.43 0.68
N PRO A 179 -0.97 -2.71 0.27
CA PRO A 179 -0.43 -3.73 1.17
C PRO A 179 1.02 -3.41 1.58
N ARG A 180 1.31 -3.60 2.87
CA ARG A 180 2.63 -3.46 3.48
C ARG A 180 2.95 -4.71 4.29
N ILE A 181 4.15 -5.24 4.10
CA ILE A 181 4.68 -6.37 4.87
C ILE A 181 5.71 -5.90 5.90
N LYS A 182 5.64 -6.48 7.10
CA LYS A 182 6.66 -6.44 8.14
C LYS A 182 7.19 -7.86 8.30
N ILE A 183 8.49 -8.06 8.10
CA ILE A 183 9.09 -9.41 8.14
C ILE A 183 10.43 -9.44 8.87
N ARG A 184 10.58 -10.43 9.76
CA ARG A 184 11.82 -10.76 10.46
C ARG A 184 12.42 -11.99 9.82
N ARG A 185 13.63 -11.85 9.27
CA ARG A 185 14.44 -13.01 8.90
C ARG A 185 15.03 -13.60 10.16
N ARG A 186 14.44 -14.65 10.72
CA ARG A 186 15.17 -15.48 11.68
C ARG A 186 16.36 -16.08 10.93
N ARG A 187 17.58 -15.62 11.24
CA ARG A 187 18.76 -16.44 11.02
C ARG A 187 18.52 -17.68 11.87
N TYR A 188 18.11 -18.79 11.24
CA TYR A 188 18.21 -20.07 11.91
C TYR A 188 19.66 -20.20 12.36
N GLN A 189 19.90 -20.08 13.66
CA GLN A 189 21.10 -20.63 14.27
C GLN A 189 20.91 -22.13 14.12
N THR A 190 21.45 -22.68 13.03
CA THR A 190 21.80 -24.09 12.99
C THR A 190 22.85 -24.27 14.08
N GLU A 191 22.44 -24.77 15.23
CA GLU A 191 23.35 -25.52 16.09
C GLU A 191 23.96 -26.62 15.21
N GLN A 192 25.18 -26.39 14.74
CA GLN A 192 25.93 -27.41 14.02
C GLN A 192 26.28 -28.51 15.02
N PRO A 193 25.93 -29.78 14.75
CA PRO A 193 26.56 -30.90 15.44
C PRO A 193 28.04 -30.89 15.04
N THR A 194 28.92 -30.69 16.02
CA THR A 194 30.36 -30.87 15.85
C THR A 194 30.64 -32.32 15.52
N ASN A 195 30.89 -32.63 14.25
CA ASN A 195 31.60 -33.85 13.88
C ASN A 195 32.63 -33.51 12.80
N ALA A 196 33.88 -33.52 13.25
CA ALA A 196 35.06 -33.38 12.42
C ALA A 196 35.14 -34.53 11.42
N VAL A 197 35.17 -34.21 10.13
CA VAL A 197 35.66 -35.13 9.10
C VAL A 197 36.67 -34.41 8.21
N LYS A 198 37.76 -35.13 7.99
CA LYS A 198 39.08 -34.70 7.52
C LYS A 198 39.06 -34.17 6.09
N SER A 199 39.85 -33.12 5.88
CA SER A 199 40.22 -32.60 4.56
C SER A 199 41.13 -33.58 3.81
N HIS A 200 40.71 -33.99 2.60
CA HIS A 200 41.63 -34.44 1.56
C HIS A 200 41.56 -33.47 0.37
N LYS A 201 42.76 -33.07 -0.09
CA LYS A 201 43.01 -32.20 -1.24
C LYS A 201 42.93 -32.95 -2.56
N ALA A 202 42.78 -32.14 -3.63
CA ALA A 202 43.17 -32.36 -5.04
C ALA A 202 42.15 -33.16 -5.88
N ASP A 203 41.75 -32.80 -7.11
CA ASP A 203 42.30 -31.93 -8.15
C ASP A 203 41.20 -31.48 -9.16
N GLY A 204 41.42 -30.33 -9.80
CA GLY A 204 41.41 -30.27 -11.27
C GLY A 204 40.14 -29.92 -12.08
N ILE A 205 40.19 -28.72 -12.68
CA ILE A 205 39.85 -28.36 -14.08
C ILE A 205 38.48 -27.69 -14.37
N ASN A 206 38.59 -26.36 -14.60
CA ASN A 206 37.94 -25.43 -15.55
C ASN A 206 36.57 -25.74 -16.17
N ASN A 207 35.68 -24.73 -16.13
CA ASN A 207 35.20 -24.15 -17.39
C ASN A 207 34.73 -22.68 -17.24
N ASP A 208 34.94 -21.95 -18.33
CA ASP A 208 34.91 -20.50 -18.47
C ASP A 208 33.53 -19.81 -18.37
N ASN A 209 33.62 -18.48 -18.17
CA ASN A 209 32.69 -17.44 -18.63
C ASN A 209 31.26 -17.39 -18.08
N LYS A 210 31.01 -16.37 -17.25
CA LYS A 210 29.97 -15.35 -17.53
C LYS A 210 30.30 -14.05 -16.79
N GLY A 211 30.53 -13.01 -17.56
CA GLY A 211 30.92 -11.67 -17.11
C GLY A 211 29.93 -11.06 -16.13
N GLY A 212 30.47 -10.29 -15.19
CA GLY A 212 29.70 -9.44 -14.28
C GLY A 212 28.85 -8.47 -15.09
N GLN A 213 27.54 -8.73 -15.16
CA GLN A 213 26.59 -7.79 -15.72
C GLN A 213 26.45 -6.61 -14.75
N ASN A 214 26.82 -5.41 -15.21
CA ASN A 214 26.38 -4.17 -14.59
C ASN A 214 24.85 -4.22 -14.47
N ARG A 215 24.33 -4.09 -13.25
CA ARG A 215 22.89 -4.06 -12.96
C ARG A 215 22.39 -2.62 -12.81
N SER A 216 22.70 -1.79 -13.79
CA SER A 216 22.17 -0.42 -13.82
C SER A 216 20.65 -0.47 -13.99
N VAL A 217 19.92 0.20 -13.08
CA VAL A 217 18.48 0.38 -13.17
C VAL A 217 18.23 1.80 -13.69
N SER A 218 17.67 1.91 -14.90
CA SER A 218 17.28 3.18 -15.49
C SER A 218 15.75 3.29 -15.44
N ILE A 219 15.24 4.29 -14.73
CA ILE A 219 13.81 4.57 -14.64
C ILE A 219 13.53 5.82 -15.48
N GLY A 220 12.71 5.68 -16.52
CA GLY A 220 12.18 6.82 -17.28
C GLY A 220 10.79 7.21 -16.77
N GLY A 221 10.57 8.49 -16.49
CA GLY A 221 9.29 9.04 -16.00
C GLY A 221 9.32 9.51 -14.54
N THR A 222 8.14 9.86 -14.00
CA THR A 222 7.99 10.37 -12.63
C THR A 222 7.79 9.22 -11.64
N VAL A 223 8.60 9.17 -10.58
CA VAL A 223 8.51 8.18 -9.49
C VAL A 223 8.03 8.88 -8.22
N THR A 224 6.86 8.53 -7.71
CA THR A 224 6.29 9.12 -6.50
C THR A 224 6.04 8.00 -5.48
N GLY A 225 6.69 8.08 -4.32
CA GLY A 225 6.45 7.14 -3.21
C GLY A 225 7.18 5.78 -3.28
N SER A 226 8.17 5.62 -4.16
CA SER A 226 8.94 4.37 -4.26
C SER A 226 10.23 4.39 -3.42
N ALA A 227 10.57 3.27 -2.79
CA ALA A 227 11.88 3.05 -2.18
C ALA A 227 12.79 2.29 -3.15
N VAL A 228 13.89 2.92 -3.58
CA VAL A 228 14.91 2.24 -4.40
C VAL A 228 15.93 1.62 -3.46
N ILE A 229 15.81 0.32 -3.23
CA ILE A 229 16.74 -0.44 -2.37
C ILE A 229 17.84 -1.00 -3.26
N THR A 230 19.06 -0.50 -3.07
CA THR A 230 20.27 -0.97 -3.77
C THR A 230 21.22 -1.61 -2.76
N GLY A 231 22.08 -2.53 -3.20
CA GLY A 231 23.12 -3.11 -2.35
C GLY A 231 24.21 -2.10 -1.97
N ASP A 232 25.27 -2.56 -1.30
CA ASP A 232 26.36 -1.69 -0.85
C ASP A 232 27.17 -1.15 -2.05
N SER A 233 27.60 0.12 -1.98
CA SER A 233 28.43 0.82 -2.98
C SER A 233 27.79 1.15 -4.34
N ASN A 234 26.51 1.54 -4.36
CA ASN A 234 25.85 2.05 -5.57
C ASN A 234 25.80 3.59 -5.60
N THR A 235 25.81 4.16 -6.81
CA THR A 235 25.64 5.60 -7.05
C THR A 235 24.22 5.84 -7.58
N ALA A 236 23.36 6.50 -6.79
CA ALA A 236 22.01 6.88 -7.21
C ALA A 236 22.05 8.27 -7.88
N ASN A 237 21.68 8.34 -9.15
CA ASN A 237 21.47 9.60 -9.87
C ASN A 237 19.98 9.81 -10.08
N ILE A 238 19.39 10.79 -9.38
CA ILE A 238 17.98 11.18 -9.50
C ILE A 238 17.91 12.34 -10.48
N ASN A 239 17.30 12.12 -11.64
CA ASN A 239 17.03 13.17 -12.62
C ASN A 239 15.55 13.53 -12.54
N PHE A 240 15.22 14.66 -11.91
CA PHE A 240 13.90 15.26 -12.09
C PHE A 240 13.75 15.70 -13.55
N GLN A 241 12.53 15.62 -14.07
CA GLN A 241 12.25 16.15 -15.40
C GLN A 241 12.35 17.67 -15.30
N GLN A 242 13.49 18.21 -15.72
CA GLN A 242 13.79 19.64 -15.65
C GLN A 242 12.93 20.37 -16.68
N VAL A 243 12.01 21.22 -16.22
CA VAL A 243 11.11 21.95 -17.10
C VAL A 243 11.56 23.40 -17.20
N SER A 244 11.78 23.87 -18.42
CA SER A 244 11.99 25.29 -18.68
C SER A 244 10.67 26.02 -18.54
N LEU A 245 10.61 27.00 -17.65
CA LEU A 245 9.44 27.83 -17.46
C LEU A 245 9.27 28.79 -18.65
N PRO A 246 8.04 28.95 -19.20
CA PRO A 246 7.77 30.00 -20.18
C PRO A 246 7.91 31.39 -19.56
N THR A 247 8.06 32.42 -20.38
CA THR A 247 8.14 33.80 -19.88
C THR A 247 6.82 34.18 -19.19
N PRO A 248 6.84 34.79 -17.99
CA PRO A 248 5.62 35.09 -17.23
C PRO A 248 4.58 35.92 -18.00
N ALA A 249 5.04 36.79 -18.92
CA ALA A 249 4.18 37.62 -19.76
C ALA A 249 3.48 36.86 -20.92
N SER A 250 3.92 35.65 -21.23
CA SER A 250 3.33 34.81 -22.29
C SER A 250 2.21 33.90 -21.77
N VAL A 251 2.00 33.84 -20.45
CA VAL A 251 1.02 32.97 -19.82
C VAL A 251 -0.31 33.71 -19.67
N ASN A 252 -1.37 33.16 -20.24
CA ASN A 252 -2.73 33.58 -19.93
C ASN A 252 -3.22 32.83 -18.68
N ILE A 253 -3.05 33.45 -17.51
CA ILE A 253 -3.30 32.81 -16.21
C ILE A 253 -4.76 32.36 -16.03
N GLU A 254 -5.75 33.08 -16.59
CA GLU A 254 -7.16 32.71 -16.49
C GLU A 254 -7.45 31.39 -17.21
N ILE A 255 -6.87 31.17 -18.38
CA ILE A 255 -7.01 29.92 -19.14
C ILE A 255 -6.42 28.76 -18.32
N GLU A 256 -5.24 28.97 -17.74
CA GLU A 256 -4.54 27.91 -17.00
C GLU A 256 -5.26 27.56 -15.69
N ILE A 257 -5.78 28.54 -14.92
CA ILE A 257 -6.57 28.26 -13.71
C ILE A 257 -7.88 27.54 -14.05
N ASN A 258 -8.58 27.95 -15.12
CA ASN A 258 -9.80 27.27 -15.55
C ASN A 258 -9.53 25.82 -15.97
N ALA A 259 -8.45 25.57 -16.69
CA ALA A 259 -8.05 24.21 -17.05
C ALA A 259 -7.71 23.35 -15.82
N LEU A 260 -7.01 23.92 -14.83
CA LEU A 260 -6.74 23.25 -13.55
C LEU A 260 -8.04 22.91 -12.82
N ARG A 261 -9.00 23.84 -12.76
CA ARG A 261 -10.32 23.64 -12.17
C ARG A 261 -11.10 22.53 -12.89
N GLU A 262 -11.10 22.49 -14.22
CA GLU A 262 -11.78 21.43 -14.97
C GLU A 262 -11.17 20.04 -14.74
N ILE A 263 -9.84 19.96 -14.65
CA ILE A 263 -9.13 18.69 -14.45
C ILE A 263 -9.41 18.15 -13.05
N LEU A 264 -9.22 18.98 -12.02
CA LEU A 264 -9.56 18.62 -10.63
C LEU A 264 -11.08 18.46 -10.46
N GLY A 265 -11.83 19.10 -11.36
CA GLY A 265 -13.27 19.07 -11.46
C GLY A 265 -13.86 17.69 -11.81
N LYS A 266 -13.04 16.77 -12.30
CA LYS A 266 -13.45 15.40 -12.64
C LYS A 266 -13.11 14.37 -11.55
N LEU A 267 -12.48 14.81 -10.46
CA LEU A 267 -12.14 13.94 -9.33
C LEU A 267 -13.35 13.71 -8.43
N GLU A 268 -13.56 12.46 -8.02
CA GLU A 268 -14.50 12.12 -6.95
C GLU A 268 -13.83 12.43 -5.61
N SER A 269 -14.38 13.41 -4.89
CA SER A 269 -13.80 13.91 -3.64
C SER A 269 -14.89 14.32 -2.66
N SER A 270 -14.78 13.85 -1.41
CA SER A 270 -15.61 14.32 -0.29
C SER A 270 -15.35 15.79 0.07
N ASP A 271 -14.18 16.33 -0.29
CA ASP A 271 -13.77 17.71 -0.06
C ASP A 271 -14.07 18.62 -1.28
N ARG A 272 -14.92 18.18 -2.22
CA ARG A 272 -15.17 18.89 -3.48
C ARG A 272 -15.51 20.37 -3.30
N ARG A 273 -16.41 20.69 -2.37
CA ARG A 273 -16.79 22.07 -2.08
C ARG A 273 -15.60 22.93 -1.65
N LYS A 274 -14.60 22.37 -0.96
CA LYS A 274 -13.40 23.11 -0.53
C LYS A 274 -12.46 23.38 -1.69
N ILE A 275 -12.37 22.44 -2.64
CA ILE A 275 -11.59 22.61 -3.88
C ILE A 275 -12.23 23.71 -4.73
N ASP A 276 -13.55 23.65 -4.94
CA ASP A 276 -14.27 24.64 -5.74
C ASP A 276 -14.18 26.04 -5.13
N ASN A 277 -14.38 26.18 -3.81
CA ASN A 277 -14.22 27.47 -3.11
C ASN A 277 -12.79 28.04 -3.26
N ALA A 278 -11.76 27.19 -3.21
CA ALA A 278 -10.38 27.64 -3.36
C ALA A 278 -10.08 28.12 -4.80
N PHE A 279 -10.71 27.52 -5.81
CA PHE A 279 -10.64 28.04 -7.18
C PHE A 279 -11.45 29.32 -7.38
N GLU A 280 -12.58 29.46 -6.68
CA GLU A 280 -13.36 30.71 -6.68
C GLU A 280 -12.56 31.86 -6.06
N ASP A 281 -11.92 31.65 -4.91
CA ASP A 281 -11.02 32.63 -4.29
C ASP A 281 -9.90 33.08 -5.25
N ALA A 282 -9.28 32.12 -5.97
CA ALA A 282 -8.24 32.42 -6.95
C ALA A 282 -8.78 33.25 -8.14
N GLN A 283 -9.99 32.94 -8.60
CA GLN A 283 -10.62 33.65 -9.71
C GLN A 283 -11.08 35.06 -9.30
N GLU A 284 -11.60 35.23 -8.09
CA GLU A 284 -11.94 36.53 -7.53
C GLU A 284 -10.71 37.44 -7.41
N GLU A 285 -9.57 36.88 -6.98
CA GLU A 285 -8.30 37.61 -6.93
C GLU A 285 -7.82 38.03 -8.32
N LEU A 286 -7.93 37.14 -9.31
CA LEU A 286 -7.58 37.45 -10.71
C LEU A 286 -8.43 38.57 -11.33
N ASN A 287 -9.68 38.71 -10.90
CA ASN A 287 -10.59 39.74 -11.41
C ASN A 287 -10.29 41.15 -10.84
N LYS A 288 -9.34 41.28 -9.91
CA LYS A 288 -8.96 42.59 -9.34
C LYS A 288 -8.10 43.39 -10.33
N PRO A 289 -8.13 44.74 -10.28
CA PRO A 289 -7.33 45.59 -11.16
C PRO A 289 -5.82 45.35 -11.08
N GLN A 290 -5.35 44.87 -9.93
CA GLN A 290 -3.98 44.39 -9.71
C GLN A 290 -4.06 43.10 -8.88
N PRO A 291 -4.00 41.93 -9.53
CA PRO A 291 -4.07 40.65 -8.83
C PRO A 291 -2.83 40.41 -7.96
N ASP A 292 -3.02 39.99 -6.71
CA ASP A 292 -1.92 39.53 -5.86
C ASP A 292 -1.57 38.08 -6.17
N LYS A 293 -0.40 37.88 -6.77
CA LYS A 293 0.14 36.55 -7.12
C LYS A 293 0.24 35.63 -5.91
N ASN A 294 0.51 36.15 -4.72
CA ASN A 294 0.62 35.33 -3.51
C ASN A 294 -0.74 34.85 -3.02
N GLU A 295 -1.79 35.65 -3.14
CA GLU A 295 -3.14 35.22 -2.78
C GLU A 295 -3.66 34.16 -3.76
N VAL A 296 -3.41 34.34 -5.07
CA VAL A 296 -3.68 33.31 -6.08
C VAL A 296 -2.91 32.03 -5.78
N GLY A 297 -1.62 32.13 -5.45
CA GLY A 297 -0.79 30.99 -5.12
C GLY A 297 -1.26 30.22 -3.87
N LYS A 298 -1.66 30.92 -2.80
CA LYS A 298 -2.22 30.31 -1.58
C LYS A 298 -3.53 29.60 -1.84
N ALA A 299 -4.39 30.19 -2.66
CA ALA A 299 -5.66 29.60 -3.05
C ALA A 299 -5.44 28.30 -3.83
N LEU A 300 -4.49 28.30 -4.79
CA LEU A 300 -4.11 27.10 -5.53
C LEU A 300 -3.46 26.04 -4.63
N GLU A 301 -2.54 26.40 -3.75
CA GLU A 301 -1.94 25.45 -2.78
C GLU A 301 -3.02 24.73 -1.97
N ARG A 302 -4.01 25.48 -1.48
CA ARG A 302 -5.15 24.94 -0.73
C ARG A 302 -6.01 24.00 -1.59
N ALA A 303 -6.29 24.37 -2.85
CA ALA A 303 -7.05 23.52 -3.76
C ALA A 303 -6.34 22.18 -3.99
N PHE A 304 -5.03 22.21 -4.22
CA PHE A 304 -4.23 21.01 -4.42
C PHE A 304 -4.07 20.17 -3.14
N ASP A 305 -4.03 20.80 -1.97
CA ASP A 305 -3.97 20.09 -0.68
C ASP A 305 -5.22 19.26 -0.38
N TYR A 306 -6.39 19.69 -0.87
CA TYR A 306 -7.61 18.89 -0.83
C TYR A 306 -7.67 17.91 -2.00
N ALA A 307 -7.31 18.33 -3.21
CA ALA A 307 -7.38 17.48 -4.39
C ALA A 307 -6.44 16.27 -4.32
N LYS A 308 -5.26 16.39 -3.69
CA LYS A 308 -4.33 15.26 -3.51
C LYS A 308 -4.88 14.12 -2.65
N LYS A 309 -5.94 14.37 -1.88
CA LYS A 309 -6.64 13.36 -1.06
C LYS A 309 -7.75 12.65 -1.83
N ALA A 310 -8.13 13.16 -3.01
CA ALA A 310 -9.19 12.61 -3.83
C ALA A 310 -8.74 11.34 -4.55
N GLU A 311 -9.67 10.39 -4.70
CA GLU A 311 -9.44 9.17 -5.45
C GLU A 311 -9.20 9.51 -6.94
N GLY A 312 -8.20 8.89 -7.55
CA GLY A 312 -7.85 9.17 -8.95
C GLY A 312 -6.98 10.41 -9.20
N PHE A 313 -6.55 11.16 -8.17
CA PHE A 313 -5.66 12.32 -8.33
C PHE A 313 -4.38 11.98 -9.10
N ALA A 314 -3.75 10.83 -8.80
CA ALA A 314 -2.55 10.36 -9.48
C ALA A 314 -2.72 10.23 -11.00
N CYS A 315 -3.89 9.78 -11.46
CA CYS A 315 -4.23 9.66 -12.88
C CYS A 315 -4.40 11.00 -13.59
N THR A 316 -4.54 12.11 -12.84
CA THR A 316 -4.69 13.46 -13.38
C THR A 316 -3.37 14.23 -13.44
N ILE A 317 -2.31 13.78 -12.77
CA ILE A 317 -1.00 14.48 -12.68
C ILE A 317 -0.46 14.85 -14.06
N ALA A 318 -0.42 13.91 -15.01
CA ALA A 318 0.08 14.16 -16.35
C ALA A 318 -0.70 15.26 -17.11
N LYS A 319 -1.99 15.41 -16.81
CA LYS A 319 -2.85 16.47 -17.37
C LYS A 319 -2.63 17.81 -16.65
N LEU A 320 -2.31 17.78 -15.35
CA LEU A 320 -2.06 18.97 -14.54
C LEU A 320 -0.70 19.62 -14.82
N GLN A 321 0.33 18.80 -15.12
CA GLN A 321 1.71 19.25 -15.39
C GLN A 321 1.84 20.46 -16.33
N PRO A 322 1.27 20.46 -17.56
CA PRO A 322 1.43 21.60 -18.49
C PRO A 322 0.79 22.89 -17.96
N HIS A 323 -0.35 22.79 -17.28
CA HIS A 323 -1.08 23.95 -16.74
C HIS A 323 -0.41 24.49 -15.48
N LEU A 324 0.03 23.60 -14.58
CA LEU A 324 0.70 24.00 -13.36
C LEU A 324 2.06 24.63 -13.66
N THR A 325 2.79 24.13 -14.66
CA THR A 325 4.05 24.73 -15.13
C THR A 325 3.89 26.19 -15.54
N LYS A 326 2.90 26.47 -16.39
CA LYS A 326 2.63 27.84 -16.85
C LYS A 326 2.12 28.71 -15.70
N THR A 327 1.26 28.16 -14.83
CA THR A 327 0.74 28.86 -13.66
C THR A 327 1.87 29.26 -12.71
N THR A 328 2.80 28.35 -12.39
CA THR A 328 3.94 28.65 -11.53
C THR A 328 4.93 29.63 -12.17
N ALA A 329 5.09 29.60 -13.50
CA ALA A 329 5.86 30.60 -14.22
C ALA A 329 5.27 32.01 -14.06
N TRP A 330 3.95 32.13 -14.08
CA TRP A 330 3.27 33.41 -13.86
C TRP A 330 3.35 33.86 -12.38
N LEU A 331 3.14 32.94 -11.44
CA LEU A 331 3.17 33.19 -9.99
C LEU A 331 4.57 33.60 -9.49
N GLY A 332 5.62 33.08 -10.11
CA GLY A 332 7.02 33.39 -9.80
C GLY A 332 7.63 32.49 -8.72
N ASP A 333 8.90 32.78 -8.40
CA ASP A 333 9.81 31.87 -7.69
C ASP A 333 9.28 31.31 -6.36
N ASN A 334 8.49 32.11 -5.63
CA ASN A 334 7.91 31.72 -4.34
C ASN A 334 6.92 30.55 -4.44
N TRP A 335 6.44 30.23 -5.64
CA TRP A 335 5.41 29.22 -5.89
C TRP A 335 5.91 28.03 -6.71
N HIS A 336 7.21 27.96 -7.01
CA HIS A 336 7.84 26.81 -7.66
C HIS A 336 7.65 25.51 -6.87
N LYS A 337 7.43 25.60 -5.55
CA LYS A 337 7.05 24.45 -4.71
C LYS A 337 5.81 23.72 -5.21
N LEU A 338 4.86 24.39 -5.89
CA LEU A 338 3.66 23.76 -6.43
C LEU A 338 3.98 22.73 -7.53
N LEU A 339 5.10 22.88 -8.24
CA LEU A 339 5.55 21.91 -9.24
C LEU A 339 5.86 20.53 -8.64
N SER A 340 6.32 20.51 -7.38
CA SER A 340 6.60 19.25 -6.68
C SER A 340 5.33 18.40 -6.47
N LEU A 341 4.15 19.04 -6.41
CA LEU A 341 2.86 18.35 -6.26
C LEU A 341 2.50 17.50 -7.50
N VAL A 342 3.11 17.80 -8.63
CA VAL A 342 2.95 17.07 -9.91
C VAL A 342 4.26 16.41 -10.37
N GLY A 343 5.26 16.32 -9.48
CA GLY A 343 6.53 15.66 -9.75
C GLY A 343 7.46 16.39 -10.72
N LEU A 344 7.37 17.73 -10.81
CA LEU A 344 8.22 18.58 -11.64
C LEU A 344 9.20 19.42 -10.79
N THR A 345 10.34 19.78 -11.39
CA THR A 345 11.31 20.74 -10.83
C THR A 345 11.87 21.64 -11.95
N ILE A 346 12.46 22.77 -11.58
CA ILE A 346 13.02 23.78 -12.50
C ILE A 346 14.54 23.77 -12.38
#